data_AF-A0A8J7DR13-F1
#
_entry.id   AF-A0A8J7DR13-F1
#
_cell.length_a   1.000
_cell.length_b   1.000
_cell.length_c   1.000
_cell.angle_alpha   90.00
_cell.angle_beta   90.00
_cell.angle_gamma   90.00
#
_symmetry.space_group_name_H-M   'P 1'
#
loop_
_entity.id
_entity.type
_entity.pdbx_description
1 polymer ?
#
loop_
_entity_poly.entity_id
_entity_poly.type
_entity_poly.pdbx_seq_one_letter_code
_entity_poly.pdbx_strand_id
1 'polypeptide(L)'
;VGAFSGLFALGHWRRYRQRQCPKCQVAMERLDEQADDRYLNAGQRTEESIKSVDYDVWLCRSCGHHAILNYNSFGSGYQKCPGCHHKTMTVTSRTVMAPTYDHTGRAEVSEACQFCDRTHHYTRTLPRRTPPSSNSGSGGGGGGRSSGGGASGSW
;
A
#
# COMPACT_ATOMS: atom_id res chain seq x y z
N VAL A 1 25.37 0.83 -8.66
CA VAL A 1 24.42 1.90 -8.29
C VAL A 1 23.17 1.85 -9.19
N GLY A 2 22.54 0.70 -9.35
CA GLY A 2 21.47 0.21 -8.45
C GLY A 2 20.12 0.81 -8.87
N ALA A 3 19.36 0.14 -9.74
CA ALA A 3 18.10 0.60 -10.34
C ALA A 3 17.05 1.15 -9.33
N PHE A 4 17.14 0.72 -8.07
CA PHE A 4 16.34 1.24 -6.96
C PHE A 4 16.53 2.75 -6.73
N SER A 5 17.77 3.25 -6.79
CA SER A 5 18.06 4.69 -6.65
C SER A 5 17.40 5.54 -7.75
N GLY A 6 17.30 4.99 -8.96
CA GLY A 6 16.63 5.66 -10.08
C GLY A 6 15.10 5.73 -9.93
N LEU A 7 14.47 4.67 -9.40
CA LEU A 7 13.02 4.64 -9.17
C LEU A 7 12.58 5.62 -8.07
N PHE A 8 13.32 5.67 -6.96
CA PHE A 8 13.04 6.64 -5.88
C PHE A 8 13.24 8.08 -6.37
N ALA A 9 14.32 8.36 -7.12
CA ALA A 9 14.56 9.68 -7.70
C ALA A 9 13.46 10.09 -8.68
N LEU A 10 13.00 9.17 -9.55
CA LEU A 10 11.90 9.42 -10.47
C LEU A 10 10.58 9.65 -9.75
N GLY A 11 10.27 8.86 -8.71
CA GLY A 11 9.06 9.02 -7.90
C GLY A 11 9.04 10.37 -7.18
N HIS A 12 10.17 10.73 -6.55
CA HIS A 12 10.37 12.03 -5.93
C HIS A 12 10.19 13.15 -6.96
N TRP A 13 10.92 13.13 -8.07
CA TRP A 13 10.76 14.14 -9.12
C TRP A 13 9.31 14.26 -9.63
N ARG A 14 8.60 13.13 -9.84
CA ARG A 14 7.19 13.13 -10.24
C ARG A 14 6.25 13.74 -9.21
N ARG A 15 6.55 13.60 -7.92
CA ARG A 15 5.76 14.20 -6.83
C ARG A 15 5.93 15.72 -6.82
N TYR A 16 7.18 16.21 -6.85
CA TYR A 16 7.52 17.62 -6.66
C TYR A 16 7.54 18.46 -7.95
N ARG A 17 7.48 17.85 -9.15
CA ARG A 17 7.43 18.62 -10.40
C ARG A 17 6.21 19.53 -10.44
N GLN A 18 6.40 20.75 -10.92
CA GLN A 18 5.33 21.73 -11.06
C GLN A 18 4.21 21.21 -11.99
N ARG A 19 2.96 21.54 -11.66
CA ARG A 19 1.77 21.09 -12.38
C ARG A 19 1.06 22.26 -13.01
N GLN A 20 0.46 22.06 -14.18
CA GLN A 20 -0.39 23.06 -14.81
C GLN A 20 -1.84 22.89 -14.37
N CYS A 21 -2.52 24.01 -14.12
CA CYS A 21 -3.92 24.01 -13.77
C CYS A 21 -4.77 23.55 -14.97
N PRO A 22 -5.65 22.53 -14.82
CA PRO A 22 -6.51 22.09 -15.92
C PRO A 22 -7.51 23.16 -16.39
N LYS A 23 -7.83 24.16 -15.56
CA LYS A 23 -8.81 25.21 -15.89
C LYS A 23 -8.22 26.40 -16.65
N CYS A 24 -7.05 26.88 -16.25
CA CYS A 24 -6.46 28.13 -16.78
C CYS A 24 -5.03 27.97 -17.28
N GLN A 25 -4.45 26.77 -17.25
CA GLN A 25 -3.09 26.44 -17.70
C GLN A 25 -1.95 27.17 -16.97
N VAL A 26 -2.26 27.97 -15.95
CA VAL A 26 -1.25 28.56 -15.07
C VAL A 26 -0.66 27.50 -14.15
N ALA A 27 0.62 27.65 -13.85
CA ALA A 27 1.31 26.75 -12.96
C ALA A 27 0.73 26.79 -11.53
N MET A 28 0.56 25.61 -10.95
CA MET A 28 0.05 25.42 -9.60
C MET A 28 1.19 25.41 -8.59
N GLU A 29 0.88 25.87 -7.38
CA GLU A 29 1.77 25.85 -6.22
C GLU A 29 1.36 24.70 -5.32
N ARG A 30 2.33 23.91 -4.85
CA ARG A 30 2.08 22.91 -3.81
C ARG A 30 2.12 23.61 -2.46
N LEU A 31 1.04 23.47 -1.70
CA LEU A 31 0.96 24.01 -0.35
C LEU A 31 1.89 23.24 0.59
N ASP A 32 2.27 23.88 1.69
CA ASP A 32 2.89 23.21 2.83
C ASP A 32 1.84 22.46 3.68
N GLU A 33 2.32 21.56 4.53
CA GLU A 33 1.54 20.66 5.39
C GLU A 33 0.61 21.37 6.39
N GLN A 34 0.76 22.69 6.60
CA GLN A 34 -0.14 23.46 7.47
C GLN A 34 -1.17 24.22 6.64
N ALA A 35 -0.79 24.65 5.44
CA ALA A 35 -1.67 25.36 4.53
C ALA A 35 -2.65 24.43 3.81
N ASP A 36 -2.27 23.18 3.55
CA ASP A 36 -3.12 22.17 2.91
C ASP A 36 -4.22 21.60 3.82
N ASP A 37 -4.02 21.57 5.14
CA ASP A 37 -4.99 21.18 6.18
C ASP A 37 -6.37 21.84 5.99
N ARG A 38 -6.39 23.06 5.43
CA ARG A 38 -7.59 23.84 5.11
C ARG A 38 -8.45 23.23 4.00
N TYR A 39 -7.85 22.39 3.16
CA TYR A 39 -8.48 21.72 2.02
C TYR A 39 -8.73 20.23 2.30
N LEU A 40 -8.14 19.69 3.36
CA LEU A 40 -8.33 18.31 3.78
C LEU A 40 -9.53 18.19 4.71
N ASN A 41 -10.26 17.08 4.58
CA ASN A 41 -11.29 16.74 5.56
C ASN A 41 -10.67 16.14 6.84
N ALA A 42 -11.48 16.01 7.89
CA ALA A 42 -10.99 15.54 9.19
C ALA A 42 -10.33 14.15 9.13
N GLY A 43 -10.85 13.23 8.32
CA GLY A 43 -10.29 11.89 8.19
C GLY A 43 -8.96 11.87 7.44
N GLN A 44 -8.80 12.71 6.42
CA GLN A 44 -7.52 12.89 5.70
C GLN A 44 -6.44 13.44 6.63
N ARG A 45 -6.77 14.45 7.45
CA ARG A 45 -5.84 14.98 8.47
C ARG A 45 -5.48 13.91 9.51
N THR A 46 -6.43 13.06 9.89
CA THR A 46 -6.12 11.91 10.76
C THR A 46 -5.16 10.93 10.08
N GLU A 47 -5.37 10.61 8.80
CA GLU A 47 -4.47 9.76 8.02
C GLU A 47 -3.04 10.31 7.96
N GLU A 48 -2.87 11.63 7.83
CA GLU A 48 -1.56 12.30 7.88
C GLU A 48 -0.94 12.24 9.27
N SER A 49 -1.72 12.55 10.31
CA SER A 49 -1.24 12.55 11.69
C SER A 49 -0.68 11.19 12.13
N ILE A 50 -1.28 10.09 11.64
CA ILE A 50 -0.84 8.71 11.91
C ILE A 50 0.10 8.16 10.82
N LYS A 51 0.45 8.97 9.82
CA LYS A 51 1.34 8.64 8.70
C LYS A 51 0.89 7.42 7.89
N SER A 52 -0.42 7.22 7.75
CA SER A 52 -0.98 6.13 6.94
C SER A 52 -1.11 6.51 5.46
N VAL A 53 -1.43 7.78 5.21
CA VAL A 53 -1.51 8.45 3.91
C VAL A 53 -0.96 9.86 4.08
N ASP A 54 -0.24 10.33 3.07
CA ASP A 54 0.33 11.66 2.98
C ASP A 54 -0.38 12.37 1.81
N TYR A 55 -0.97 13.56 2.03
CA TYR A 55 -1.65 14.31 0.99
C TYR A 55 -0.84 15.54 0.55
N ASP A 56 -0.71 15.73 -0.77
CA ASP A 56 -0.26 17.01 -1.31
C ASP A 56 -1.47 17.78 -1.84
N VAL A 57 -1.63 19.04 -1.45
CA VAL A 57 -2.59 19.95 -2.07
C VAL A 57 -1.88 20.90 -3.03
N TRP A 58 -2.28 20.85 -4.29
CA TRP A 58 -1.84 21.78 -5.33
C TRP A 58 -2.91 22.84 -5.52
N LEU A 59 -2.56 24.12 -5.38
CA LEU A 59 -3.46 25.25 -5.53
C LEU A 59 -3.05 26.12 -6.72
N CYS A 60 -4.03 26.47 -7.57
CA CYS A 60 -3.87 27.50 -8.58
C CYS A 60 -4.26 28.86 -7.99
N ARG A 61 -3.28 29.74 -7.76
CA ARG A 61 -3.52 31.09 -7.23
C ARG A 61 -4.36 31.98 -8.16
N SER A 62 -4.33 31.73 -9.47
CA SER A 62 -5.05 32.55 -10.46
C SER A 62 -6.57 32.31 -10.49
N CYS A 63 -7.03 31.07 -10.26
CA CYS A 63 -8.45 30.73 -10.40
C CYS A 63 -9.04 29.96 -9.21
N GLY A 64 -8.24 29.68 -8.17
CA GLY A 64 -8.68 28.99 -6.95
C GLY A 64 -8.91 27.48 -7.10
N HIS A 65 -8.67 26.90 -8.28
CA HIS A 65 -8.74 25.45 -8.45
C HIS A 65 -7.66 24.76 -7.62
N HIS A 66 -8.03 23.70 -6.90
CA HIS A 66 -7.09 22.86 -6.18
C HIS A 66 -7.25 21.39 -6.57
N ALA A 67 -6.16 20.63 -6.41
CA ALA A 67 -6.12 19.19 -6.58
C ALA A 67 -5.46 18.56 -5.35
N ILE A 68 -6.08 17.50 -4.83
CA ILE A 68 -5.58 16.74 -3.68
C ILE A 68 -5.01 15.43 -4.22
N LEU A 69 -3.74 15.15 -3.93
CA LEU A 69 -3.05 13.94 -4.34
C LEU A 69 -2.73 13.11 -3.09
N ASN A 70 -2.94 11.80 -3.15
CA ASN A 70 -2.69 10.90 -2.03
C ASN A 70 -1.48 9.99 -2.28
N TYR A 71 -0.67 9.83 -1.24
CA TYR A 71 0.52 9.00 -1.25
C TYR A 71 0.42 7.99 -0.11
N ASN A 72 0.04 6.76 -0.45
CA ASN A 72 -0.11 5.69 0.54
C ASN A 72 1.25 5.32 1.13
N SER A 73 1.37 5.38 2.45
CA SER A 73 2.53 4.86 3.16
C SER A 73 2.49 3.33 3.15
N PHE A 74 3.34 2.73 2.31
CA PHE A 74 3.55 1.28 2.26
C PHE A 74 4.22 0.84 3.58
N GLY A 75 3.62 -0.13 4.28
CA GLY A 75 4.15 -0.64 5.54
C GLY A 75 3.71 0.11 6.81
N SER A 76 2.82 1.10 6.70
CA SER A 76 2.28 1.83 7.86
C SER A 76 1.46 0.98 8.85
N GLY A 77 1.09 -0.26 8.48
CA GLY A 77 0.31 -1.16 9.33
C GLY A 77 -1.18 -0.81 9.42
N TYR A 78 -1.60 0.37 8.95
CA TYR A 78 -3.00 0.79 8.91
C TYR A 78 -3.74 0.25 7.69
N GLN A 79 -5.01 -0.07 7.90
CA GLN A 79 -5.94 -0.57 6.88
C GLN A 79 -7.10 0.41 6.66
N LYS A 80 -7.80 0.25 5.54
CA LYS A 80 -8.99 1.03 5.23
C LYS A 80 -10.13 0.61 6.16
N CYS A 81 -10.67 1.56 6.92
CA CYS A 81 -11.81 1.32 7.79
C CYS A 81 -13.08 1.08 6.95
N PRO A 82 -13.85 0.00 7.18
CA PRO A 82 -15.10 -0.25 6.48
C PRO A 82 -16.23 0.73 6.86
N GLY A 83 -16.11 1.47 7.97
CA GLY A 83 -17.11 2.44 8.43
C GLY A 83 -16.92 3.84 7.84
N CYS A 84 -15.72 4.41 7.93
CA CYS A 84 -15.43 5.77 7.46
C CYS A 84 -14.62 5.82 6.16
N HIS A 85 -14.13 4.68 5.66
CA HIS A 85 -13.32 4.57 4.44
C HIS A 85 -11.94 5.25 4.46
N HIS A 86 -11.51 5.82 5.58
CA HIS A 86 -10.14 6.29 5.79
C HIS A 86 -9.21 5.13 6.21
N LYS A 87 -7.93 5.21 5.84
CA LYS A 87 -6.87 4.27 6.18
C LYS A 87 -6.36 4.50 7.60
N THR A 88 -7.25 4.31 8.57
CA THR A 88 -7.02 4.61 9.99
C THR A 88 -7.30 3.41 10.88
N MET A 89 -7.54 2.22 10.31
CA MET A 89 -7.82 0.99 11.06
C MET A 89 -6.51 0.31 11.47
N THR A 90 -6.32 0.09 12.78
CA THR A 90 -5.27 -0.77 13.32
C THR A 90 -5.82 -2.17 13.54
N VAL A 91 -5.05 -3.19 13.14
CA VAL A 91 -5.39 -4.60 13.38
C VAL A 91 -4.31 -5.24 14.23
N THR A 92 -4.70 -5.75 15.39
CA THR A 92 -3.82 -6.49 16.30
C THR A 92 -4.35 -7.90 16.49
N SER A 93 -3.46 -8.88 16.63
CA SER A 93 -3.86 -10.26 16.87
C SER A 93 -3.02 -10.90 17.96
N ARG A 94 -3.68 -11.61 18.87
CA ARG A 94 -3.06 -12.36 19.96
C ARG A 94 -3.43 -13.83 19.84
N THR A 95 -2.44 -14.71 19.70
CA THR A 95 -2.67 -16.15 19.72
C THR A 95 -3.09 -16.58 21.13
N VAL A 96 -4.30 -17.12 21.25
CA VAL A 96 -4.83 -17.66 22.52
C VAL A 96 -4.69 -19.17 22.62
N MET A 97 -4.62 -19.86 21.48
CA MET A 97 -4.32 -21.28 21.39
C MET A 97 -3.36 -21.51 20.23
N ALA A 98 -2.17 -22.01 20.51
CA ALA A 98 -1.18 -22.28 19.47
C ALA A 98 -1.63 -23.45 18.58
N PRO A 99 -1.47 -23.35 17.24
CA PRO A 99 -1.74 -24.48 16.36
C PRO A 99 -0.69 -25.58 16.54
N THR A 100 -1.13 -26.84 16.49
CA THR A 100 -0.25 -28.02 16.45
C THR A 100 -0.33 -28.68 15.08
N TYR A 101 0.37 -29.81 14.88
CA TYR A 101 0.25 -30.60 13.65
C TYR A 101 -1.13 -31.25 13.53
N ASP A 102 -1.72 -31.62 14.66
CA ASP A 102 -2.99 -32.35 14.72
C ASP A 102 -4.20 -31.44 14.91
N HIS A 103 -4.01 -30.28 15.56
CA HIS A 103 -5.09 -29.37 15.96
C HIS A 103 -4.87 -27.95 15.47
N THR A 104 -5.97 -27.30 15.08
CA THR A 104 -5.96 -25.87 14.73
C THR A 104 -5.67 -25.01 15.95
N GLY A 105 -5.12 -23.84 15.71
CA GLY A 105 -4.95 -22.81 16.72
C GLY A 105 -6.09 -21.81 16.69
N ARG A 106 -6.02 -20.84 17.59
CA ARG A 106 -6.99 -19.76 17.71
C ARG A 106 -6.31 -18.47 18.09
N ALA A 107 -6.65 -17.39 17.40
CA ALA A 107 -6.19 -16.05 17.70
C ALA A 107 -7.38 -15.12 17.93
N GLU A 108 -7.29 -14.27 18.94
CA GLU A 108 -8.17 -13.12 19.11
C GLU A 108 -7.64 -11.99 18.24
N VAL A 109 -8.49 -11.39 17.43
CA VAL A 109 -8.20 -10.26 16.56
C VAL A 109 -9.01 -9.07 17.05
N SER A 110 -8.33 -7.93 17.19
CA SER A 110 -8.94 -6.66 17.56
C SER A 110 -8.64 -5.62 16.49
N GLU A 111 -9.69 -5.03 15.95
CA GLU A 111 -9.67 -3.99 14.95
C GLU A 111 -10.20 -2.69 15.58
N ALA A 112 -9.44 -1.61 15.48
CA ALA A 112 -9.84 -0.30 16.01
C ALA A 112 -9.49 0.81 15.04
N CYS A 113 -10.48 1.67 14.73
CA CYS A 113 -10.29 2.84 13.87
C CYS A 113 -9.82 4.03 14.71
N GLN A 114 -8.77 4.73 14.25
CA GLN A 114 -8.25 5.92 14.92
C GLN A 114 -9.02 7.21 14.57
N PHE A 115 -9.99 7.15 13.64
CA PHE A 115 -10.77 8.32 13.20
C PHE A 115 -12.25 8.27 13.63
N CYS A 116 -12.87 7.10 13.62
CA CYS A 116 -14.26 6.92 14.03
C CYS A 116 -14.37 5.85 15.12
N ASP A 117 -15.51 5.79 15.80
CA ASP A 117 -15.73 4.91 16.96
C ASP A 117 -15.91 3.42 16.61
N ARG A 118 -15.48 2.99 15.41
CA ARG A 118 -15.60 1.59 15.01
C ARG A 118 -14.50 0.77 15.68
N THR A 119 -14.96 -0.20 16.46
CA THR A 119 -14.14 -1.27 17.00
C THR A 119 -14.79 -2.62 16.71
N HIS A 120 -13.98 -3.64 16.44
CA HIS A 120 -14.47 -4.99 16.18
C HIS A 120 -13.50 -6.01 16.78
N HIS A 121 -14.06 -6.98 17.51
CA HIS A 121 -13.30 -8.06 18.13
C HIS A 121 -13.87 -9.37 17.65
N TYR A 122 -13.00 -10.25 17.16
CA TYR A 122 -13.41 -11.55 16.68
C TYR A 122 -12.31 -12.58 16.87
N THR A 123 -12.70 -13.85 16.80
CA THR A 123 -11.77 -14.96 16.89
C THR A 123 -11.50 -15.52 15.50
N ARG A 124 -10.22 -15.70 15.17
CA ARG A 124 -9.76 -16.31 13.92
C ARG A 124 -9.12 -17.66 14.19
N THR A 125 -9.56 -18.68 13.47
CA THR A 125 -8.92 -20.00 13.48
C THR A 125 -7.56 -19.92 12.78
N LEU A 126 -6.50 -20.38 13.45
CA LEU A 126 -5.18 -20.51 12.86
C LEU A 126 -5.05 -21.90 12.23
N PRO A 127 -4.51 -22.02 11.01
CA PRO A 127 -4.31 -23.32 10.37
C PRO A 127 -3.33 -24.18 11.19
N ARG A 128 -3.48 -25.50 11.06
CA ARG A 128 -2.55 -26.47 11.66
C ARG A 128 -1.14 -26.23 11.14
N ARG A 129 -0.14 -26.57 11.95
CA ARG A 129 1.26 -26.56 11.51
C ARG A 129 1.43 -27.61 10.42
N THR A 130 2.11 -27.24 9.34
CA THR A 130 2.55 -28.22 8.33
C THR A 130 3.87 -28.84 8.78
N PRO A 131 4.02 -30.18 8.73
CA PRO A 131 5.32 -30.82 8.94
C PRO A 131 6.36 -30.22 8.00
N PRO A 132 7.62 -30.05 8.43
CA PRO A 132 8.68 -29.70 7.49
C PRO A 132 8.73 -30.78 6.40
N SER A 133 8.52 -30.38 5.15
CA SER A 133 8.71 -31.29 4.03
C SER A 133 10.19 -31.71 4.02
N SER A 134 10.45 -33.00 4.24
CA SER A 134 11.75 -33.61 3.97
C SER A 134 11.99 -33.61 2.46
N ASN A 135 12.47 -32.49 1.93
CA ASN A 135 12.96 -32.43 0.56
C ASN A 135 14.44 -32.85 0.57
N SER A 136 14.68 -34.14 0.79
CA SER A 136 15.92 -34.79 0.37
C SER A 136 15.88 -34.94 -1.15
N GLY A 137 16.73 -34.19 -1.84
CA GLY A 137 16.84 -34.23 -3.30
C GLY A 137 17.41 -35.54 -3.85
N SER A 138 17.08 -35.83 -5.11
CA SER A 138 17.76 -36.66 -6.11
C SER A 138 17.01 -36.42 -7.43
N GLY A 139 17.58 -35.83 -8.49
CA GLY A 139 18.68 -36.38 -9.28
C GLY A 139 18.08 -37.17 -10.46
N GLY A 140 18.02 -36.56 -11.66
CA GLY A 140 17.52 -37.22 -12.86
C GLY A 140 17.70 -36.34 -14.10
N GLY A 141 18.88 -36.43 -14.73
CA GLY A 141 19.16 -35.80 -16.01
C GLY A 141 18.35 -36.44 -17.14
N GLY A 142 17.92 -35.61 -18.08
CA GLY A 142 17.28 -36.03 -19.34
C GLY A 142 17.57 -34.98 -20.39
N GLY A 143 18.58 -35.25 -21.23
CA GLY A 143 19.02 -34.34 -22.29
C GLY A 143 17.98 -34.16 -23.39
N GLY A 144 17.85 -32.93 -23.87
CA GLY A 144 17.18 -32.58 -25.12
C GLY A 144 18.16 -31.79 -25.98
N ARG A 145 18.67 -32.44 -27.01
CA ARG A 145 19.65 -31.89 -27.98
C ARG A 145 18.88 -31.14 -29.07
N SER A 146 19.49 -30.08 -29.56
CA SER A 146 19.09 -29.26 -30.70
C SER A 146 18.62 -30.06 -31.92
N SER A 147 17.64 -29.53 -32.69
CA SER A 147 17.69 -29.38 -34.16
C SER A 147 16.33 -29.03 -34.76
N GLY A 148 16.36 -28.17 -35.80
CA GLY A 148 15.24 -27.88 -36.72
C GLY A 148 14.51 -26.58 -36.37
N GLY A 149 14.40 -25.56 -37.20
CA GLY A 149 14.67 -25.42 -38.63
C GLY A 149 13.59 -24.50 -39.24
N GLY A 150 13.99 -23.55 -40.09
CA GLY A 150 13.15 -23.04 -41.19
C GLY A 150 12.21 -21.85 -40.95
N ALA A 151 12.71 -20.66 -41.30
CA ALA A 151 12.23 -19.74 -42.35
C ALA A 151 10.76 -19.24 -42.48
N SER A 152 10.68 -17.99 -42.97
CA SER A 152 9.59 -17.26 -43.65
C SER A 152 8.45 -16.74 -42.76
N GLY A 153 7.94 -15.51 -42.88
CA GLY A 153 8.13 -14.39 -43.80
C GLY A 153 6.95 -13.42 -43.59
N SER A 154 7.16 -12.13 -43.92
CA SER A 154 6.25 -11.03 -44.32
C SER A 154 4.73 -11.12 -44.01
N TRP A 155 3.99 -10.05 -43.72
CA TRP A 155 3.86 -8.73 -44.36
C TRP A 155 3.54 -7.66 -43.31
#